data_AF-A0AAX0S239-F1
#
_entry.id   AF-A0AAX0S239-F1
#
_cell.length_a   1.000
_cell.length_b   1.000
_cell.length_c   1.000
_cell.angle_alpha   90.00
_cell.angle_beta   90.00
_cell.angle_gamma   90.00
#
_symmetry.space_group_name_H-M   'P 1'
#
loop_
_entity.id
_entity.type
_entity.pdbx_description
1 polymer ?
#
loop_
_entity_poly.entity_id
_entity_poly.type
_entity_poly.pdbx_seq_one_letter_code
_entity_poly.pdbx_strand_id
1 'polypeptide(L)'
;MKLERLTNNKIKIFLTLDDLIDRGITKEDILGNSLKVHKLFQDMVEEACEELSFKMSGSIAIEIFSLPAQGLIIIVTKEEEELLTDEEEFLDLQVKIDDFPHILYVFNEFEDIVQLSHRLSYHGLLNSTLYHYEGRYYLLIENVKDTTYDTVISLAAEYGHASTLTLYRINEYGTCIIEKEAIHVLISHFN
;
A
#
# COMPACT_ATOMS: atom_id res chain seq x y z
N MET A 1 2.53 -13.45 -3.28
CA MET A 1 2.16 -12.75 -2.03
C MET A 1 3.41 -12.23 -1.32
N LYS A 2 3.34 -11.04 -0.71
CA LYS A 2 4.38 -10.51 0.19
C LYS A 2 3.77 -10.09 1.52
N LEU A 3 4.46 -10.42 2.61
CA LEU A 3 4.06 -10.12 3.99
C LEU A 3 5.07 -9.14 4.61
N GLU A 4 4.58 -8.11 5.29
CA GLU A 4 5.40 -7.15 6.05
C GLU A 4 4.75 -6.88 7.41
N ARG A 5 5.53 -6.99 8.49
CA ARG A 5 5.08 -6.62 9.83
C ARG A 5 5.22 -5.10 10.01
N LEU A 6 4.10 -4.40 10.24
CA LEU A 6 4.10 -2.95 10.51
C LEU A 6 4.43 -2.65 11.97
N THR A 7 3.79 -3.40 12.88
CA THR A 7 3.96 -3.28 14.33
C THR A 7 3.77 -4.65 14.99
N ASN A 8 3.76 -4.69 16.31
CA ASN A 8 3.46 -5.94 17.02
C ASN A 8 2.02 -6.42 16.82
N ASN A 9 1.09 -5.51 16.50
CA ASN A 9 -0.33 -5.75 16.35
C ASN A 9 -0.86 -5.44 14.93
N LYS A 10 0.00 -5.01 13.99
CA LYS A 10 -0.39 -4.73 12.61
C LYS A 10 0.52 -5.43 11.61
N ILE A 11 -0.10 -6.08 10.64
CA ILE A 11 0.59 -6.69 9.49
C ILE A 11 0.03 -6.11 8.19
N LYS A 12 0.89 -5.99 7.20
CA LYS A 12 0.56 -5.57 5.84
C LYS A 12 0.81 -6.76 4.93
N ILE A 13 -0.19 -7.07 4.13
CA ILE A 13 -0.12 -8.09 3.10
C ILE A 13 -0.28 -7.41 1.74
N PHE A 14 0.62 -7.72 0.82
CA PHE A 14 0.58 -7.24 -0.55
C PHE A 14 0.36 -8.41 -1.49
N LEU A 15 -0.72 -8.34 -2.27
CA LEU A 15 -1.03 -9.25 -3.35
C LEU A 15 -0.83 -8.53 -4.67
N THR A 16 -0.06 -9.12 -5.58
CA THR A 16 0.05 -8.61 -6.95
C THR A 16 -1.22 -8.89 -7.75
N LEU A 17 -1.35 -8.26 -8.93
CA LEU A 17 -2.42 -8.62 -9.87
C LEU A 17 -2.37 -10.12 -10.23
N ASP A 18 -1.16 -10.65 -10.48
CA ASP A 18 -0.96 -12.08 -10.80
C ASP A 18 -1.43 -12.98 -9.66
N ASP A 19 -1.11 -12.64 -8.40
CA ASP A 19 -1.56 -13.36 -7.21
C ASP A 19 -3.10 -13.45 -7.12
N LEU A 20 -3.80 -12.40 -7.58
CA LEU A 20 -5.27 -12.33 -7.59
C LEU A 20 -5.86 -13.15 -8.72
N ILE A 21 -5.24 -13.11 -9.91
CA ILE A 21 -5.65 -13.89 -11.08
C ILE A 21 -5.49 -15.39 -10.80
N ASP A 22 -4.35 -15.80 -10.23
CA ASP A 22 -4.08 -17.19 -9.86
C ASP A 22 -5.10 -17.74 -8.85
N ARG A 23 -5.66 -16.86 -8.02
CA ARG A 23 -6.70 -17.17 -7.03
C ARG A 23 -8.13 -16.98 -7.56
N GLY A 24 -8.28 -16.56 -8.82
CA GLY A 24 -9.58 -16.37 -9.46
C GLY A 24 -10.41 -15.23 -8.86
N ILE A 25 -9.75 -14.21 -8.30
CA ILE A 25 -10.40 -13.04 -7.70
C ILE A 25 -10.31 -11.86 -8.66
N THR A 26 -11.48 -11.31 -8.97
CA THR A 26 -11.59 -10.12 -9.82
C THR A 26 -11.69 -8.85 -8.97
N LYS A 27 -11.40 -7.68 -9.58
CA LYS A 27 -11.64 -6.37 -8.95
C LYS A 27 -13.09 -6.24 -8.48
N GLU A 28 -14.04 -6.74 -9.24
CA GLU A 28 -15.47 -6.70 -8.94
C GLU A 28 -15.83 -7.53 -7.70
N ASP A 29 -15.18 -8.68 -7.51
CA ASP A 29 -15.36 -9.53 -6.32
C ASP A 29 -14.91 -8.82 -5.04
N ILE A 30 -13.88 -7.98 -5.14
CA ILE A 30 -13.28 -7.20 -4.04
C ILE A 30 -14.20 -6.04 -3.68
N LEU A 31 -14.60 -5.23 -4.67
CA LEU A 31 -15.54 -4.13 -4.48
C LEU A 31 -16.92 -4.60 -4.01
N GLY A 32 -17.35 -5.79 -4.44
CA GLY A 32 -18.63 -6.38 -4.07
C GLY A 32 -18.67 -7.05 -2.70
N ASN A 33 -17.57 -7.01 -1.92
CA ASN A 33 -17.44 -7.70 -0.63
C ASN A 33 -17.88 -9.18 -0.71
N SER A 34 -17.48 -9.86 -1.78
CA SER A 34 -17.97 -11.21 -2.08
C SER A 34 -17.52 -12.24 -1.04
N LEU A 35 -18.29 -13.31 -0.85
CA LEU A 35 -17.93 -14.43 0.04
C LEU A 35 -16.58 -15.08 -0.32
N LYS A 36 -16.16 -15.01 -1.59
CA LYS A 36 -14.84 -15.50 -2.03
C LYS A 36 -13.70 -14.68 -1.43
N VAL A 37 -13.92 -13.37 -1.36
CA VAL A 37 -12.95 -12.41 -0.85
C VAL A 37 -12.83 -12.52 0.67
N HIS A 38 -13.95 -12.72 1.39
CA HIS A 38 -13.94 -13.08 2.81
C HIS A 38 -13.13 -14.34 3.10
N LYS A 39 -13.34 -15.40 2.33
CA LYS A 39 -12.60 -16.65 2.49
C LYS A 39 -11.10 -16.47 2.23
N LEU A 40 -10.74 -15.72 1.19
CA LEU A 40 -9.34 -15.40 0.94
C LEU A 40 -8.71 -14.67 2.14
N PHE A 41 -9.40 -13.68 2.71
CA PHE A 41 -8.86 -12.95 3.86
C PHE A 41 -8.67 -13.85 5.06
N GLN A 42 -9.62 -14.74 5.33
CA GLN A 42 -9.49 -15.70 6.41
C GLN A 42 -8.26 -16.58 6.20
N ASP A 43 -8.12 -17.17 5.01
CA ASP A 43 -6.98 -18.04 4.67
C ASP A 43 -5.65 -17.27 4.79
N MET A 44 -5.59 -16.01 4.34
CA MET A 44 -4.38 -15.18 4.39
C MET A 44 -4.02 -14.72 5.80
N VAL A 45 -5.03 -14.40 6.60
CA VAL A 45 -4.85 -13.98 8.00
C VAL A 45 -4.36 -15.18 8.81
N GLU A 46 -4.93 -16.37 8.59
CA GLU A 46 -4.44 -17.63 9.16
C GLU A 46 -2.99 -17.92 8.77
N GLU A 47 -2.66 -17.90 7.47
CA GLU A 47 -1.31 -18.15 6.96
C GLU A 47 -0.28 -17.15 7.52
N ALA A 48 -0.60 -15.85 7.50
CA ALA A 48 0.28 -14.81 8.03
C ALA A 48 0.52 -14.97 9.54
N CYS A 49 -0.46 -15.50 10.27
CA CYS A 49 -0.34 -15.67 11.72
C CYS A 49 0.46 -16.90 12.11
N GLU A 50 0.35 -17.98 11.35
CA GLU A 50 1.26 -19.12 11.48
C GLU A 50 2.71 -18.71 11.18
N GLU A 51 2.92 -17.98 10.07
CA GLU A 51 4.27 -17.59 9.63
C GLU A 51 4.93 -16.58 10.60
N LEU A 52 4.15 -15.68 11.21
CA LEU A 52 4.65 -14.64 12.10
C LEU A 52 4.55 -14.98 13.59
N SER A 53 4.14 -16.20 13.97
CA SER A 53 3.84 -16.60 15.36
C SER A 53 2.87 -15.65 16.05
N PHE A 54 1.92 -15.11 15.29
CA PHE A 54 0.94 -14.13 15.75
C PHE A 54 -0.26 -14.88 16.34
N LYS A 55 -0.58 -14.62 17.61
CA LYS A 55 -1.73 -15.27 18.26
C LYS A 55 -3.02 -14.50 17.95
N MET A 56 -3.93 -15.17 17.24
CA MET A 56 -5.32 -14.73 17.07
C MET A 56 -6.00 -14.76 18.43
N SER A 57 -6.23 -13.60 19.02
CA SER A 57 -7.11 -13.48 20.19
C SER A 57 -7.70 -12.08 20.19
N GLY A 58 -9.01 -11.94 20.34
CA GLY A 58 -9.75 -10.67 20.26
C GLY A 58 -10.14 -10.21 18.84
N SER A 59 -10.59 -8.96 18.73
CA SER A 59 -11.11 -8.36 17.48
C SER A 59 -10.01 -8.05 16.47
N ILE A 60 -10.25 -8.38 15.19
CA ILE A 60 -9.34 -8.11 14.08
C ILE A 60 -10.02 -7.18 13.08
N ALA A 61 -9.43 -6.00 12.90
CA ALA A 61 -9.82 -5.05 11.86
C ALA A 61 -9.02 -5.32 10.58
N ILE A 62 -9.73 -5.36 9.44
CA ILE A 62 -9.12 -5.53 8.13
C ILE A 62 -9.44 -4.31 7.27
N GLU A 63 -8.38 -3.67 6.78
CA GLU A 63 -8.46 -2.55 5.85
C GLU A 63 -7.92 -3.01 4.49
N ILE A 64 -8.70 -2.82 3.43
CA ILE A 64 -8.32 -3.23 2.08
C ILE A 64 -8.17 -1.98 1.22
N PHE A 65 -7.01 -1.87 0.61
CA PHE A 65 -6.68 -0.83 -0.34
C PHE A 65 -6.42 -1.50 -1.68
N SER A 66 -7.30 -1.23 -2.64
CA SER A 66 -7.00 -1.49 -4.05
C SER A 66 -5.78 -0.65 -4.44
N LEU A 67 -4.95 -1.14 -5.36
CA LEU A 67 -3.97 -0.33 -6.09
C LEU A 67 -4.14 -0.68 -7.58
N PRO A 68 -4.63 0.23 -8.44
CA PRO A 68 -4.87 -0.05 -9.83
C PRO A 68 -3.54 -0.40 -10.52
N ALA A 69 -3.56 -1.45 -11.32
CA ALA A 69 -2.40 -2.04 -12.00
C ALA A 69 -1.29 -2.63 -11.11
N GLN A 70 -1.39 -2.54 -9.77
CA GLN A 70 -0.38 -3.07 -8.85
C GLN A 70 -0.89 -4.26 -8.01
N GLY A 71 -2.17 -4.24 -7.63
CA GLY A 71 -2.80 -5.34 -6.89
C GLY A 71 -3.61 -4.86 -5.69
N LEU A 72 -3.46 -5.52 -4.54
CA LEU A 72 -4.14 -5.19 -3.29
C LEU A 72 -3.13 -5.06 -2.14
N ILE A 73 -3.34 -4.04 -1.30
CA ILE A 73 -2.77 -3.98 0.05
C ILE A 73 -3.88 -4.32 1.03
N ILE A 74 -3.60 -5.23 1.94
CA ILE A 74 -4.47 -5.58 3.06
C ILE A 74 -3.71 -5.25 4.34
N ILE A 75 -4.26 -4.40 5.19
CA ILE A 75 -3.72 -4.12 6.51
C ILE A 75 -4.61 -4.82 7.52
N VAL A 76 -4.01 -5.71 8.30
CA VAL A 76 -4.68 -6.43 9.38
C VAL A 76 -4.19 -5.82 10.67
N THR A 77 -5.12 -5.29 11.46
CA THR A 77 -4.88 -4.71 12.77
C THR A 77 -5.57 -5.56 13.82
N LYS A 78 -4.81 -6.03 14.80
CA LYS A 78 -5.35 -6.60 16.02
C LYS A 78 -5.61 -5.47 17.02
N GLU A 79 -6.85 -5.35 17.46
CA GLU A 79 -7.19 -4.52 18.61
C GLU A 79 -6.96 -5.35 19.90
N GLU A 80 -6.29 -4.75 20.87
CA GLU A 80 -6.20 -5.32 22.21
C GLU A 80 -7.43 -4.83 22.98
N GLU A 81 -8.41 -5.68 23.22
CA GLU A 81 -9.49 -5.38 24.18
C GLU A 81 -9.72 -6.51 25.18
N GLU A 82 -10.14 -6.06 26.37
CA GLU A 82 -10.13 -6.77 27.66
C GLU A 82 -10.86 -8.12 27.65
N LEU A 83 -10.24 -9.09 28.35
CA LEU A 83 -10.83 -10.30 28.95
C LEU A 83 -12.32 -10.51 28.66
N LEU A 84 -12.64 -11.19 27.56
CA LEU A 84 -13.91 -11.87 27.41
C LEU A 84 -13.71 -13.38 27.57
N THR A 85 -14.58 -13.93 28.41
CA THR A 85 -14.60 -15.29 28.95
C THR A 85 -14.96 -16.34 27.90
N ASP A 86 -14.17 -17.41 27.84
CA ASP A 86 -14.46 -18.81 27.45
C ASP A 86 -15.74 -19.11 26.61
N GLU A 87 -16.02 -18.35 25.57
CA GLU A 87 -16.95 -18.74 24.51
C GLU A 87 -16.17 -18.75 23.19
N GLU A 88 -16.42 -19.76 22.35
CA GLU A 88 -15.73 -20.00 21.07
C GLU A 88 -15.39 -18.67 20.37
N GLU A 89 -14.10 -18.37 20.28
CA GLU A 89 -13.57 -17.07 19.87
C GLU A 89 -13.85 -16.84 18.38
N PHE A 90 -15.06 -16.37 18.08
CA PHE A 90 -15.46 -16.02 16.72
C PHE A 90 -14.71 -14.74 16.31
N LEU A 91 -13.91 -14.84 15.24
CA LEU A 91 -13.22 -13.68 14.66
C LEU A 91 -14.26 -12.69 14.11
N ASP A 92 -14.48 -11.58 14.79
CA ASP A 92 -15.31 -10.49 14.27
C ASP A 92 -14.48 -9.67 13.27
N LEU A 93 -14.76 -9.88 11.98
CA LEU A 93 -14.00 -9.30 10.87
C LEU A 93 -14.67 -8.00 10.40
N GLN A 94 -14.11 -6.87 10.79
CA GLN A 94 -14.57 -5.57 10.28
C GLN A 94 -13.78 -5.19 9.03
N VAL A 95 -14.45 -5.23 7.87
CA VAL A 95 -13.85 -4.89 6.58
C VAL A 95 -14.16 -3.44 6.21
N LYS A 96 -13.13 -2.61 6.15
CA LYS A 96 -13.21 -1.25 5.55
C LYS A 96 -12.49 -1.25 4.20
N ILE A 97 -13.21 -0.86 3.16
CA ILE A 97 -12.65 -0.58 1.84
C ILE A 97 -12.46 0.93 1.79
N ASP A 98 -11.21 1.37 1.74
CA ASP A 98 -10.86 2.79 1.67
C ASP A 98 -10.08 3.07 0.38
N ASP A 99 -10.31 4.25 -0.19
CA ASP A 99 -9.69 4.64 -1.45
C ASP A 99 -8.25 5.13 -1.20
N PHE A 100 -7.31 4.44 -1.87
CA PHE A 100 -5.88 4.71 -2.04
C PHE A 100 -5.22 5.71 -1.07
N PRO A 101 -4.50 5.25 -0.03
CA PRO A 101 -3.93 6.17 0.96
C PRO A 101 -2.76 6.97 0.37
N HIS A 102 -2.10 6.47 -0.68
CA HIS A 102 -0.96 7.09 -1.37
C HIS A 102 -0.42 6.20 -2.49
N ILE A 103 0.31 6.81 -3.43
CA ILE A 103 1.17 6.13 -4.42
C ILE A 103 2.62 6.23 -3.93
N LEU A 104 3.34 5.13 -3.90
CA LEU A 104 4.76 5.11 -3.53
C LEU A 104 5.57 4.32 -4.56
N TYR A 105 6.46 5.01 -5.27
CA TYR A 105 7.36 4.40 -6.25
C TYR A 105 8.81 4.51 -5.82
N VAL A 106 9.59 3.50 -6.19
CA VAL A 106 11.04 3.45 -6.01
C VAL A 106 11.76 3.57 -7.35
N PHE A 107 12.84 4.34 -7.35
CA PHE A 107 13.68 4.65 -8.50
C PHE A 107 15.14 4.38 -8.16
N ASN A 108 15.91 3.95 -9.15
CA ASN A 108 17.34 3.69 -8.98
C ASN A 108 18.15 4.98 -9.16
N GLU A 109 17.78 5.82 -10.11
CA GLU A 109 18.47 7.07 -10.40
C GLU A 109 17.59 8.27 -10.06
N PHE A 110 18.23 9.37 -9.62
CA PHE A 110 17.52 10.62 -9.37
C PHE A 110 16.92 11.22 -10.65
N GLU A 111 17.60 10.99 -11.78
CA GLU A 111 17.20 11.48 -13.10
C GLU A 111 15.84 10.91 -13.55
N ASP A 112 15.56 9.63 -13.24
CA ASP A 112 14.27 8.98 -13.51
C ASP A 112 13.09 9.79 -12.90
N ILE A 113 13.31 10.35 -11.71
CA ILE A 113 12.32 11.11 -10.94
C ILE A 113 12.13 12.51 -11.56
N VAL A 114 13.22 13.13 -12.00
CA VAL A 114 13.18 14.43 -12.68
C VAL A 114 12.37 14.31 -13.97
N GLN A 115 12.65 13.29 -14.78
CA GLN A 115 11.92 13.05 -16.03
C GLN A 115 10.44 12.74 -15.77
N LEU A 116 10.14 11.88 -14.79
CA LEU A 116 8.75 11.61 -14.38
C LEU A 116 8.05 12.90 -13.93
N SER A 117 8.71 13.75 -13.15
CA SER A 117 8.14 15.00 -12.62
C SER A 117 7.68 15.92 -13.75
N HIS A 118 8.49 16.08 -14.81
CA HIS A 118 8.11 16.84 -15.99
C HIS A 118 6.88 16.27 -16.71
N ARG A 119 6.77 14.93 -16.81
CA ARG A 119 5.61 14.27 -17.41
C ARG A 119 4.35 14.44 -16.56
N LEU A 120 4.48 14.36 -15.24
CA LEU A 120 3.37 14.55 -14.29
C LEU A 120 2.88 16.00 -14.22
N SER A 121 3.73 16.98 -14.56
CA SER A 121 3.38 18.41 -14.54
C SER A 121 2.12 18.75 -15.36
N TYR A 122 1.89 18.02 -16.45
CA TYR A 122 0.73 18.21 -17.34
C TYR A 122 -0.59 17.69 -16.75
N HIS A 123 -0.53 16.91 -15.67
CA HIS A 123 -1.67 16.26 -15.04
C HIS A 123 -2.14 16.94 -13.75
N GLY A 124 -1.60 18.11 -13.43
CA GLY A 124 -2.01 18.97 -12.32
C GLY A 124 -1.05 18.93 -11.11
N LEU A 125 -1.41 19.66 -10.06
CA LEU A 125 -0.65 19.63 -8.81
C LEU A 125 -0.91 18.32 -8.06
N LEU A 126 0.18 17.63 -7.75
CA LEU A 126 0.19 16.40 -6.97
C LEU A 126 0.96 16.66 -5.67
N ASN A 127 0.32 16.36 -4.54
CA ASN A 127 1.01 16.42 -3.25
C ASN A 127 2.07 15.33 -3.24
N SER A 128 3.35 15.72 -3.21
CA SER A 128 4.45 14.79 -3.41
C SER A 128 5.60 15.05 -2.46
N THR A 129 6.24 13.97 -1.99
CA THR A 129 7.40 14.02 -1.10
C THR A 129 8.46 13.05 -1.60
N LEU A 130 9.72 13.48 -1.61
CA LEU A 130 10.84 12.69 -2.10
C LEU A 130 11.73 12.25 -0.93
N TYR A 131 11.99 10.95 -0.86
CA TYR A 131 12.86 10.33 0.13
C TYR A 131 14.03 9.59 -0.54
N HIS A 132 15.08 9.34 0.23
CA HIS A 132 16.17 8.44 -0.12
C HIS A 132 16.42 7.44 1.00
N TYR A 133 16.50 6.17 0.64
CA TYR A 133 16.69 5.07 1.58
C TYR A 133 17.43 3.92 0.89
N GLU A 134 18.41 3.34 1.57
CA GLU A 134 19.22 2.20 1.07
C GLU A 134 19.76 2.36 -0.37
N GLY A 135 20.18 3.58 -0.73
CA GLY A 135 20.76 3.87 -2.05
C GLY A 135 19.73 3.99 -3.18
N ARG A 136 18.44 4.08 -2.85
CA ARG A 136 17.35 4.27 -3.81
C ARG A 136 16.50 5.47 -3.43
N TYR A 137 15.78 5.98 -4.41
CA TYR A 137 14.89 7.12 -4.23
C TYR A 137 13.43 6.69 -4.20
N TYR A 138 12.64 7.32 -3.35
CA TYR A 138 11.24 7.00 -3.15
C TYR A 138 10.39 8.24 -3.33
N LEU A 139 9.51 8.23 -4.33
CA LEU A 139 8.55 9.30 -4.54
C LEU A 139 7.19 8.87 -3.96
N LEU A 140 6.77 9.59 -2.92
CA LEU A 140 5.44 9.52 -2.36
C LEU A 140 4.55 10.53 -3.07
N ILE A 141 3.37 10.11 -3.52
CA ILE A 141 2.33 10.99 -4.05
C ILE A 141 1.01 10.70 -3.33
N GLU A 142 0.42 11.72 -2.73
CA GLU A 142 -0.78 11.64 -1.89
C GLU A 142 -1.96 12.39 -2.52
N ASN A 143 -3.18 12.04 -2.11
CA ASN A 143 -4.41 12.73 -2.50
C ASN A 143 -4.60 12.84 -4.03
N VAL A 144 -4.19 11.81 -4.77
CA VAL A 144 -4.38 11.74 -6.22
C VAL A 144 -5.85 11.47 -6.50
N LYS A 145 -6.46 12.28 -7.38
CA LYS A 145 -7.86 12.09 -7.78
C LYS A 145 -8.01 10.79 -8.59
N ASP A 146 -9.15 10.11 -8.44
CA ASP A 146 -9.46 8.86 -9.15
C ASP A 146 -9.26 8.98 -10.67
N THR A 147 -9.68 10.12 -11.25
CA THR A 147 -9.57 10.38 -12.69
C THR A 147 -8.13 10.48 -13.19
N THR A 148 -7.17 10.79 -12.33
CA THR A 148 -5.75 10.92 -12.67
C THR A 148 -4.91 9.76 -12.14
N TYR A 149 -5.45 8.94 -11.23
CA TYR A 149 -4.72 7.90 -10.52
C TYR A 149 -4.05 6.90 -11.46
N ASP A 150 -4.81 6.31 -12.39
CA ASP A 150 -4.30 5.35 -13.37
C ASP A 150 -3.22 5.97 -14.28
N THR A 151 -3.35 7.26 -14.60
CA THR A 151 -2.37 7.98 -15.42
C THR A 151 -1.07 8.17 -14.66
N VAL A 152 -1.14 8.57 -13.38
CA VAL A 152 0.05 8.74 -12.53
C VAL A 152 0.80 7.43 -12.38
N ILE A 153 0.09 6.32 -12.12
CA ILE A 153 0.69 4.99 -12.04
C ILE A 153 1.33 4.56 -13.34
N SER A 154 0.61 4.73 -14.47
CA SER A 154 1.10 4.31 -15.77
C SER A 154 2.40 5.04 -16.12
N LEU A 155 2.44 6.36 -15.88
CA LEU A 155 3.64 7.15 -16.09
C LEU A 155 4.76 6.74 -15.13
N ALA A 156 4.48 6.59 -13.84
CA ALA A 156 5.49 6.20 -12.86
C ALA A 156 6.11 4.82 -13.15
N ALA A 157 5.34 3.89 -13.71
CA ALA A 157 5.80 2.57 -14.12
C ALA A 157 6.79 2.57 -15.29
N GLU A 158 6.89 3.67 -16.06
CA GLU A 158 7.90 3.82 -17.12
C GLU A 158 9.30 4.11 -16.57
N TYR A 159 9.39 4.72 -15.38
CA TYR A 159 10.64 5.22 -14.79
C TYR A 159 11.06 4.45 -13.53
N GLY A 160 10.14 3.72 -12.91
CA GLY A 160 10.41 2.99 -11.68
C GLY A 160 9.41 1.88 -11.40
N HIS A 161 9.41 1.41 -10.17
CA HIS A 161 8.54 0.33 -9.73
C HIS A 161 7.78 0.71 -8.47
N ALA A 162 6.59 0.15 -8.30
CA ALA A 162 5.83 0.30 -7.07
C ALA A 162 6.67 -0.23 -5.90
N SER A 163 6.79 0.59 -4.86
CA SER A 163 7.53 0.21 -3.66
C SER A 163 6.71 -0.77 -2.84
N THR A 164 7.34 -1.85 -2.39
CA THR A 164 6.73 -2.73 -1.39
C THR A 164 6.89 -2.21 0.04
N LEU A 165 7.84 -1.28 0.27
CA LEU A 165 8.09 -0.71 1.58
C LEU A 165 6.90 0.12 2.06
N THR A 166 6.81 0.24 3.38
CA THR A 166 5.80 1.06 4.04
C THR A 166 6.26 2.50 4.21
N LEU A 167 5.28 3.41 4.24
CA LEU A 167 5.53 4.80 4.60
C LEU A 167 6.17 4.93 5.98
N TYR A 168 5.72 4.16 6.97
CA TYR A 168 6.31 4.17 8.31
C TYR A 168 7.80 3.90 8.28
N ARG A 169 8.24 2.87 7.55
CA ARG A 169 9.67 2.53 7.43
C ARG A 169 10.47 3.62 6.71
N ILE A 170 9.92 4.22 5.67
CA ILE A 170 10.58 5.33 4.96
C ILE A 170 10.65 6.58 5.86
N ASN A 171 9.60 6.87 6.62
CA ASN A 171 9.58 8.01 7.53
C ASN A 171 10.52 7.82 8.72
N GLU A 172 10.70 6.59 9.19
CA GLU A 172 11.54 6.29 10.35
C GLU A 172 13.02 6.16 9.98
N TYR A 173 13.34 5.52 8.86
CA TYR A 173 14.73 5.20 8.48
C TYR A 173 15.20 5.88 7.19
N GLY A 174 14.29 6.42 6.39
CA GLY A 174 14.62 7.15 5.18
C GLY A 174 15.02 8.59 5.46
N THR A 175 15.78 9.17 4.53
CA THR A 175 16.11 10.59 4.54
C THR A 175 15.12 11.33 3.65
N CYS A 176 14.33 12.25 4.20
CA CYS A 176 13.51 13.15 3.40
C CYS A 176 14.43 14.15 2.67
N ILE A 177 14.36 14.16 1.33
CA ILE A 177 15.14 15.09 0.48
C ILE A 177 14.33 16.35 0.22
N ILE A 178 13.07 16.18 -0.20
CA ILE A 178 12.17 17.29 -0.51
C ILE A 178 10.83 17.02 0.18
N GLU A 179 10.54 17.82 1.20
CA GLU A 179 9.30 17.77 1.95
C GLU A 179 8.22 18.60 1.26
N LYS A 180 7.15 17.93 0.81
CA LYS A 180 6.02 18.52 0.05
C LYS A 180 6.40 19.12 -1.30
N GLU A 181 5.43 19.10 -2.21
CA GLU A 181 5.56 19.64 -3.58
C GLU A 181 6.84 19.19 -4.32
N ALA A 182 7.34 17.97 -4.03
CA ALA A 182 8.60 17.48 -4.58
C ALA A 182 8.65 17.56 -6.11
N ILE A 183 7.57 17.17 -6.79
CA ILE A 183 7.44 17.27 -8.25
C ILE A 183 7.62 18.73 -8.73
N HIS A 184 7.00 19.71 -8.06
CA HIS A 184 7.12 21.12 -8.42
C HIS A 184 8.55 21.65 -8.21
N VAL A 185 9.17 21.30 -7.10
CA VAL A 185 10.57 21.66 -6.82
C VAL A 185 11.50 21.06 -7.88
N LEU A 186 11.31 19.79 -8.27
CA LEU A 186 12.13 19.16 -9.29
C LEU A 186 12.00 19.86 -10.65
N ILE A 187 10.79 20.19 -11.09
CA ILE A 187 10.55 20.89 -12.37
C ILE A 187 11.16 22.30 -12.35
N SER A 188 11.10 23.01 -11.23
CA SER A 188 11.59 24.39 -11.14
C SER A 188 13.12 24.50 -11.09
N HIS A 189 13.79 23.46 -10.59
CA HIS A 189 15.25 23.45 -10.43
C HIS A 189 15.99 22.66 -11.51
N PHE A 190 15.33 21.75 -12.21
CA PHE A 190 15.93 20.87 -13.20
C PHE A 190 15.14 20.93 -14.52
N ASN A 191 15.86 21.20 -15.62
CA ASN A 191 15.32 21.34 -16.98
C ASN A 191 15.37 20.03 -17.74
#